data_AF-A0AAE3UAU9-F1
#
_entry.id   AF-A0AAE3UAU9-F1
#
_cell.length_a   1.000
_cell.length_b   1.000
_cell.length_c   1.000
_cell.angle_alpha   90.00
_cell.angle_beta   90.00
_cell.angle_gamma   90.00
#
_symmetry.space_group_name_H-M   'P 1'
#
loop_
_entity.id
_entity.type
_entity.pdbx_description
1 polymer ?
#
loop_
_entity_poly.entity_id
_entity_poly.type
_entity_poly.pdbx_seq_one_letter_code
_entity_poly.pdbx_strand_id
1 'polypeptide(L)'
;MSVLYLAIPQNTLPAVNRFQLRKARIPLLKLTQNLSILSCAEGLSPDTVSGLTFNSITMKTQTINPQSAKATASKNKDQKSEKVDVYQLITDAIIARLEAGVIPWKCSWSKSSTIPANYLTKRAYNGINAFLLASFGYEHPFFLTFNQAKELGGMVRKRAKSIPVIFYKLLEKTAPNAKEEEKIPLLQYYRVFHISDIEGIDFKLPGRIVNPDIDLVKECEAIISTMPNAPSIVFEGSQPCYIPGLDTVRMVGIEKFTSTDEYYQTLFHELVHATAHKSRLNRDLTGGFGSNSYSIEELIAEMGASYLSALTGIETDTLLDNALLDNAAGYIQGWLKALKNDRKMLISAASKAQKATEYIAGPYMEKESYRQHT
;
A
#
# COMPACT_ATOMS: atom_id res chain seq x y z
N MET A 1 9.70 -20.87 60.12
CA MET A 1 10.65 -20.90 58.99
C MET A 1 10.45 -19.62 58.20
N SER A 2 11.25 -18.61 58.51
CA SER A 2 11.21 -17.27 57.94
C SER A 2 12.67 -16.88 57.68
N VAL A 3 13.06 -16.68 56.43
CA VAL A 3 14.36 -16.09 56.05
C VAL A 3 14.10 -15.33 54.75
N LEU A 4 13.90 -14.01 54.80
CA LEU A 4 14.85 -12.89 54.90
C LEU A 4 15.26 -12.36 53.51
N TYR A 5 14.84 -11.12 53.27
CA TYR A 5 15.28 -10.19 52.24
C TYR A 5 16.81 -10.08 52.15
N LEU A 6 17.33 -9.96 50.92
CA LEU A 6 18.53 -9.19 50.65
C LEU A 6 18.23 -8.21 49.52
N ALA A 7 18.35 -6.93 49.86
CA ALA A 7 18.32 -5.81 48.93
C ALA A 7 19.75 -5.22 48.80
N ILE A 8 19.88 -4.33 47.78
CA ILE A 8 20.90 -3.28 47.58
C ILE A 8 22.01 -3.64 46.55
N PRO A 9 22.49 -2.73 45.65
CA PRO A 9 22.09 -1.34 45.33
C PRO A 9 21.83 -1.03 43.84
N GLN A 10 21.18 0.12 43.58
CA GLN A 10 21.34 0.89 42.35
C GLN A 10 22.70 1.60 42.34
N ASN A 11 23.55 1.39 41.32
CA ASN A 11 24.17 2.48 40.53
C ASN A 11 25.13 1.96 39.44
N THR A 12 25.27 2.78 38.40
CA THR A 12 26.26 2.76 37.29
C THR A 12 26.12 1.67 36.22
N LEU A 13 25.30 1.95 35.20
CA LEU A 13 25.54 1.41 33.85
C LEU A 13 26.24 2.52 33.02
N PRO A 14 27.42 2.26 32.44
CA PRO A 14 28.07 3.21 31.57
C PRO A 14 27.35 3.27 30.21
N ALA A 15 27.42 4.44 29.56
CA ALA A 15 27.01 4.63 28.19
C ALA A 15 27.73 3.62 27.28
N VAL A 16 27.01 2.64 26.73
CA VAL A 16 27.53 1.77 25.68
C VAL A 16 26.95 2.22 24.34
N ASN A 17 27.84 2.86 23.61
CA ASN A 17 27.86 3.15 22.18
C ASN A 17 26.82 2.41 21.32
N ARG A 18 26.06 3.20 20.55
CA ARG A 18 25.46 2.79 19.27
C ARG A 18 26.58 2.27 18.35
N PHE A 19 26.21 1.34 17.47
CA PHE A 19 27.06 0.57 16.53
C PHE A 19 27.68 -0.71 17.11
N GLN A 20 27.03 -1.85 16.82
CA GLN A 20 27.58 -3.18 16.48
C GLN A 20 26.69 -4.31 17.02
N LEU A 21 25.52 -4.52 16.40
CA LEU A 21 24.85 -5.83 16.38
C LEU A 21 24.26 -6.08 14.98
N ARG A 22 25.14 -6.33 14.00
CA ARG A 22 24.78 -7.05 12.78
C ARG A 22 25.20 -8.50 12.96
N LYS A 23 24.26 -9.41 12.71
CA LYS A 23 24.37 -10.88 12.63
C LYS A 23 24.32 -11.64 13.96
N ALA A 24 23.10 -11.88 14.43
CA ALA A 24 22.75 -13.12 15.10
C ALA A 24 21.66 -13.81 14.25
N ARG A 25 22.00 -14.95 13.63
CA ARG A 25 21.04 -15.84 12.98
C ARG A 25 20.30 -16.61 14.08
N ILE A 26 18.98 -16.48 14.12
CA ILE A 26 18.06 -17.25 14.98
C ILE A 26 16.92 -17.75 14.07
N PRO A 27 16.42 -19.00 14.24
CA PRO A 27 15.82 -19.77 13.15
C PRO A 27 14.37 -19.38 12.82
N LEU A 28 14.03 -19.63 11.55
CA LEU A 28 12.73 -19.49 10.89
C LEU A 28 11.57 -20.07 11.72
N LEU A 29 10.76 -19.20 12.29
CA LEU A 29 9.38 -19.50 12.65
C LEU A 29 8.61 -18.18 12.77
N LYS A 30 7.87 -17.82 11.70
CA LYS A 30 6.62 -17.02 11.72
C LYS A 30 6.16 -16.80 10.29
N LEU A 31 5.27 -17.69 9.86
CA LEU A 31 4.63 -17.70 8.55
C LEU A 31 3.14 -17.91 8.82
N THR A 32 2.43 -16.89 9.31
CA THR A 32 0.98 -17.01 9.57
C THR A 32 0.15 -15.82 9.12
N GLN A 33 0.74 -14.71 8.66
CA GLN A 33 -0.02 -13.63 8.02
C GLN A 33 0.03 -13.66 6.48
N ASN A 34 1.02 -14.32 5.87
CA ASN A 34 1.12 -14.39 4.41
C ASN A 34 0.34 -15.56 3.76
N LEU A 35 -0.17 -16.52 4.54
CA LEU A 35 -0.87 -17.72 4.02
C LEU A 35 -2.37 -17.51 3.77
N SER A 36 -2.98 -16.50 4.38
CA SER A 36 -4.43 -16.25 4.32
C SER A 36 -4.94 -15.82 2.94
N ILE A 37 -4.11 -15.10 2.18
CA ILE A 37 -4.42 -14.66 0.81
C ILE A 37 -4.10 -15.77 -0.22
N LEU A 38 -3.12 -16.63 0.08
CA LEU A 38 -2.72 -17.77 -0.77
C LEU A 38 -3.78 -18.87 -0.82
N SER A 39 -4.41 -19.22 0.31
CA SER A 39 -5.40 -20.32 0.35
C SER A 39 -6.66 -20.05 -0.47
N CYS A 40 -7.02 -18.78 -0.69
CA CYS A 40 -8.16 -18.38 -1.52
C CYS A 40 -7.91 -18.62 -3.02
N ALA A 41 -6.65 -18.55 -3.47
CA ALA A 41 -6.30 -18.66 -4.89
C ALA A 41 -6.25 -20.12 -5.38
N GLU A 42 -5.95 -21.05 -4.49
CA GLU A 42 -5.75 -22.47 -4.80
C GLU A 42 -6.89 -23.39 -4.34
N GLY A 43 -7.79 -22.95 -3.46
CA GLY A 43 -8.93 -23.77 -3.03
C GLY A 43 -8.53 -25.08 -2.32
N LEU A 44 -7.34 -25.13 -1.73
CA LEU A 44 -6.81 -26.30 -1.05
C LEU A 44 -6.81 -26.11 0.47
N SER A 45 -7.18 -27.16 1.19
CA SER A 45 -7.13 -27.23 2.65
C SER A 45 -5.67 -27.28 3.15
N PRO A 46 -5.41 -26.92 4.43
CA PRO A 46 -4.05 -26.75 4.96
C PRO A 46 -3.15 -28.02 4.99
N ASP A 47 -3.66 -29.19 4.61
CA ASP A 47 -3.02 -30.49 4.90
C ASP A 47 -2.25 -31.11 3.72
N THR A 48 -1.95 -30.39 2.63
CA THR A 48 -1.35 -31.01 1.43
C THR A 48 -0.04 -30.37 0.94
N VAL A 49 0.92 -30.13 1.83
CA VAL A 49 2.30 -29.79 1.43
C VAL A 49 3.30 -30.77 2.05
N SER A 50 3.37 -31.96 1.45
CA SER A 50 4.49 -32.89 1.61
C SER A 50 4.69 -33.66 0.31
N GLY A 51 5.72 -33.28 -0.44
CA GLY A 51 6.34 -34.13 -1.45
C GLY A 51 6.10 -33.73 -2.90
N LEU A 52 6.85 -32.74 -3.38
CA LEU A 52 7.22 -32.67 -4.79
C LEU A 52 8.67 -32.18 -4.91
N THR A 53 9.55 -33.11 -5.25
CA THR A 53 10.97 -32.88 -5.55
C THR A 53 11.16 -32.31 -6.95
N PHE A 54 12.13 -31.42 -7.07
CA PHE A 54 12.59 -30.75 -8.30
C PHE A 54 12.86 -31.73 -9.46
N ASN A 55 12.33 -31.40 -10.64
CA ASN A 55 12.92 -31.81 -11.92
C ASN A 55 13.19 -30.57 -12.78
N SER A 56 14.45 -30.44 -13.16
CA SER A 56 15.06 -29.43 -14.02
C SER A 56 14.34 -29.27 -15.36
N ILE A 57 13.91 -28.04 -15.69
CA ILE A 57 13.44 -27.68 -17.03
C ILE A 57 14.49 -26.81 -17.72
N THR A 58 15.17 -27.40 -18.69
CA THR A 58 16.09 -26.76 -19.63
C THR A 58 15.28 -25.92 -20.64
N MET A 59 15.52 -24.61 -20.71
CA MET A 59 14.93 -23.76 -21.74
C MET A 59 15.56 -24.04 -23.11
N LYS A 60 14.77 -24.57 -24.05
CA LYS A 60 15.11 -24.60 -25.47
C LYS A 60 14.69 -23.28 -26.12
N THR A 61 15.66 -22.48 -26.53
CA THR A 61 15.49 -21.33 -27.41
C THR A 61 15.15 -21.81 -28.83
N GLN A 62 13.96 -21.45 -29.32
CA GLN A 62 13.63 -21.54 -30.75
C GLN A 62 13.74 -20.16 -31.39
N THR A 63 14.76 -20.00 -32.22
CA THR A 63 14.95 -18.93 -33.19
C THR A 63 13.87 -19.00 -34.28
N ILE A 64 13.14 -17.89 -34.48
CA ILE A 64 12.26 -17.71 -35.64
C ILE A 64 12.95 -16.74 -36.61
N ASN A 65 13.19 -17.22 -37.82
CA ASN A 65 13.81 -16.50 -38.94
C ASN A 65 12.75 -15.66 -39.68
N PRO A 66 12.98 -14.38 -40.03
CA PRO A 66 11.98 -13.54 -40.67
C PRO A 66 12.20 -13.50 -42.19
N GLN A 67 11.23 -13.97 -42.99
CA GLN A 67 11.08 -13.50 -44.37
C GLN A 67 9.72 -13.90 -45.00
N SER A 68 9.16 -12.93 -45.72
CA SER A 68 8.05 -13.00 -46.69
C SER A 68 6.60 -13.01 -46.19
N ALA A 69 5.98 -11.84 -46.19
CA ALA A 69 4.63 -11.63 -46.73
C ALA A 69 4.38 -10.14 -46.98
N LYS A 70 4.44 -9.72 -48.25
CA LYS A 70 3.85 -8.47 -48.73
C LYS A 70 2.36 -8.71 -48.97
N ALA A 71 1.48 -7.93 -48.35
CA ALA A 71 0.09 -7.79 -48.77
C ALA A 71 -0.43 -6.37 -48.48
N THR A 72 -0.57 -5.63 -49.57
CA THR A 72 -1.62 -4.65 -49.91
C THR A 72 -2.34 -3.88 -48.80
N ALA A 73 -2.15 -2.56 -48.83
CA ALA A 73 -2.92 -1.57 -48.08
C ALA A 73 -4.38 -1.53 -48.54
N SER A 74 -5.30 -1.88 -47.63
CA SER A 74 -6.71 -1.51 -47.72
C SER A 74 -7.04 -0.54 -46.59
N LYS A 75 -7.50 0.66 -46.97
CA LYS A 75 -7.98 1.70 -46.06
C LYS A 75 -9.37 1.29 -45.55
N ASN A 76 -9.47 0.80 -44.32
CA ASN A 76 -10.73 0.80 -43.59
C ASN A 76 -10.78 2.00 -42.64
N LYS A 77 -11.44 3.06 -43.11
CA LYS A 77 -12.03 4.10 -42.27
C LYS A 77 -13.32 3.53 -41.69
N ASP A 78 -13.31 3.26 -40.39
CA ASP A 78 -14.44 3.35 -39.44
C ASP A 78 -14.09 2.57 -38.17
N GLN A 79 -13.10 3.08 -37.43
CA GLN A 79 -12.94 2.69 -36.02
C GLN A 79 -13.65 3.72 -35.17
N LYS A 80 -14.88 3.38 -34.77
CA LYS A 80 -15.57 3.99 -33.63
C LYS A 80 -14.60 3.94 -32.45
N SER A 81 -14.10 5.08 -31.99
CA SER A 81 -13.09 5.13 -30.93
C SER A 81 -13.62 4.41 -29.69
N GLU A 82 -13.06 3.25 -29.38
CA GLU A 82 -13.45 2.46 -28.23
C GLU A 82 -13.20 3.30 -26.98
N LYS A 83 -14.25 3.54 -26.19
CA LYS A 83 -14.17 4.38 -25.00
C LYS A 83 -13.22 3.71 -24.01
N VAL A 84 -12.08 4.33 -23.74
CA VAL A 84 -11.05 3.80 -22.84
C VAL A 84 -11.68 3.39 -21.51
N ASP A 85 -11.53 2.12 -21.14
CA ASP A 85 -11.94 1.65 -19.83
C ASP A 85 -10.93 2.10 -18.78
N VAL A 86 -11.32 3.12 -18.01
CA VAL A 86 -10.45 3.75 -17.03
C VAL A 86 -10.08 2.80 -15.88
N TYR A 87 -10.98 1.89 -15.50
CA TYR A 87 -10.70 0.90 -14.46
C TYR A 87 -9.65 -0.10 -14.96
N GLN A 88 -9.80 -0.56 -16.20
CA GLN A 88 -8.84 -1.47 -16.80
C GLN A 88 -7.46 -0.82 -16.94
N LEU A 89 -7.40 0.44 -17.39
CA LEU A 89 -6.15 1.19 -17.55
C LEU A 89 -5.32 1.24 -16.26
N ILE A 90 -5.95 1.49 -15.11
CA ILE A 90 -5.26 1.52 -13.81
C ILE A 90 -4.91 0.12 -13.33
N THR A 91 -5.82 -0.84 -13.53
CA THR A 91 -5.58 -2.23 -13.16
C THR A 91 -4.39 -2.81 -13.93
N ASP A 92 -4.29 -2.55 -15.24
CA ASP A 92 -3.16 -2.95 -16.07
C ASP A 92 -1.86 -2.31 -15.62
N ALA A 93 -1.91 -1.03 -15.21
CA ALA A 93 -0.74 -0.35 -14.67
C ALA A 93 -0.23 -1.01 -13.38
N ILE A 94 -1.13 -1.46 -12.50
CA ILE A 94 -0.79 -2.20 -11.27
C ILE A 94 -0.31 -3.62 -11.59
N ILE A 95 -0.98 -4.32 -12.52
CA ILE A 95 -0.56 -5.64 -13.00
C ILE A 95 0.88 -5.58 -13.52
N ALA A 96 1.23 -4.55 -14.30
CA ALA A 96 2.59 -4.36 -14.78
C ALA A 96 3.63 -4.15 -13.65
N ARG A 97 3.21 -3.63 -12.48
CA ARG A 97 4.08 -3.57 -11.29
C ARG A 97 4.23 -4.94 -10.65
N LEU A 98 3.14 -5.68 -10.49
CA LEU A 98 3.13 -7.02 -9.93
C LEU A 98 3.96 -8.00 -10.78
N GLU A 99 3.83 -7.94 -12.10
CA GLU A 99 4.64 -8.72 -13.05
C GLU A 99 6.13 -8.36 -12.99
N ALA A 100 6.45 -7.12 -12.60
CA ALA A 100 7.83 -6.68 -12.34
C ALA A 100 8.33 -7.06 -10.93
N GLY A 101 7.56 -7.87 -10.18
CA GLY A 101 7.90 -8.30 -8.81
C GLY A 101 7.67 -7.25 -7.74
N VAL A 102 6.95 -6.17 -8.07
CA VAL A 102 6.69 -5.05 -7.16
C VAL A 102 5.24 -5.06 -6.71
N ILE A 103 5.01 -5.27 -5.40
CA ILE A 103 3.67 -5.25 -4.79
C ILE A 103 3.38 -3.82 -4.31
N PRO A 104 2.49 -3.03 -4.97
CA PRO A 104 2.37 -1.59 -4.72
C PRO A 104 2.01 -1.19 -3.29
N TRP A 105 1.26 -2.04 -2.57
CA TRP A 105 0.87 -1.79 -1.18
C TRP A 105 1.86 -2.35 -0.14
N LYS A 106 2.80 -3.20 -0.54
CA LYS A 106 3.98 -3.56 0.28
C LYS A 106 5.21 -2.74 -0.08
N CYS A 107 5.08 -1.77 -1.00
CA CYS A 107 6.18 -0.88 -1.35
C CYS A 107 6.53 0.02 -0.18
N SER A 108 7.82 0.05 0.12
CA SER A 108 8.41 0.90 1.12
C SER A 108 8.33 2.34 0.66
N TRP A 109 7.70 3.19 1.46
CA TRP A 109 7.80 4.64 1.32
C TRP A 109 9.23 5.16 1.63
N SER A 110 10.14 4.26 2.04
CA SER A 110 11.50 4.47 2.56
C SER A 110 12.44 5.33 1.73
N LYS A 111 12.27 5.43 0.41
CA LYS A 111 13.13 6.30 -0.42
C LYS A 111 12.76 7.78 -0.33
N SER A 112 11.52 8.08 0.07
CA SER A 112 10.97 9.44 0.03
C SER A 112 10.33 9.89 1.34
N SER A 113 10.01 8.96 2.25
CA SER A 113 9.27 9.20 3.50
C SER A 113 7.98 10.02 3.32
N THR A 114 7.45 10.09 2.09
CA THR A 114 6.37 10.99 1.71
C THR A 114 5.48 10.36 0.67
N ILE A 115 4.18 10.66 0.78
CA ILE A 115 3.17 10.24 -0.18
C ILE A 115 3.41 11.01 -1.50
N PRO A 116 3.36 10.34 -2.68
CA PRO A 116 3.42 10.99 -3.96
C PRO A 116 2.50 12.20 -4.04
N ALA A 117 3.00 13.29 -4.62
CA ALA A 117 2.25 14.53 -4.68
C ALA A 117 2.37 15.20 -6.05
N ASN A 118 1.39 16.02 -6.39
CA ASN A 118 1.51 16.89 -7.53
C ASN A 118 2.46 18.06 -7.19
N TYR A 119 3.50 18.27 -8.00
CA TYR A 119 4.52 19.27 -7.69
C TYR A 119 3.95 20.70 -7.67
N LEU A 120 3.01 21.02 -8.56
CA LEU A 120 2.45 22.36 -8.70
C LEU A 120 1.45 22.66 -7.59
N THR A 121 0.46 21.78 -7.40
CA THR A 121 -0.62 22.02 -6.44
C THR A 121 -0.27 21.64 -5.00
N LYS A 122 0.87 20.96 -4.80
CA LYS A 122 1.33 20.40 -3.52
C LYS A 122 0.37 19.38 -2.89
N ARG A 123 -0.68 18.97 -3.61
CA ARG A 123 -1.65 18.00 -3.13
C ARG A 123 -1.08 16.59 -3.25
N ALA A 124 -1.09 15.85 -2.13
CA ALA A 124 -0.81 14.42 -2.11
C ALA A 124 -1.85 13.67 -2.94
N TYR A 125 -1.41 12.65 -3.67
CA TYR A 125 -2.29 11.68 -4.30
C TYR A 125 -2.91 10.79 -3.22
N ASN A 126 -4.11 10.28 -3.48
CA ASN A 126 -4.87 9.45 -2.55
C ASN A 126 -5.37 8.16 -3.23
N GLY A 127 -5.82 7.22 -2.41
CA GLY A 127 -6.35 5.93 -2.87
C GLY A 127 -5.35 5.21 -3.79
N ILE A 128 -5.85 4.63 -4.88
CA ILE A 128 -5.03 3.81 -5.78
C ILE A 128 -3.89 4.59 -6.45
N ASN A 129 -4.05 5.90 -6.65
CA ASN A 129 -3.01 6.73 -7.26
C ASN A 129 -1.76 6.79 -6.37
N ALA A 130 -1.95 6.86 -5.05
CA ALA A 130 -0.84 6.90 -4.10
C ALA A 130 0.01 5.63 -4.20
N PHE A 131 -0.62 4.46 -4.16
CA PHE A 131 0.06 3.17 -4.29
C PHE A 131 0.71 2.97 -5.66
N LEU A 132 0.00 3.30 -6.74
CA LEU A 132 0.54 3.16 -8.09
C LEU A 132 1.80 4.01 -8.26
N LEU A 133 1.76 5.29 -7.87
CA LEU A 133 2.88 6.20 -8.03
C LEU A 133 4.04 5.85 -7.09
N ALA A 134 3.75 5.48 -5.85
CA ALA A 134 4.76 5.06 -4.86
C ALA A 134 5.51 3.81 -5.34
N SER A 135 4.83 2.90 -6.04
CA SER A 135 5.44 1.66 -6.53
C SER A 135 6.62 1.88 -7.49
N PHE A 136 6.77 3.07 -8.09
CA PHE A 136 7.91 3.38 -8.95
C PHE A 136 9.21 3.66 -8.17
N GLY A 137 9.12 3.88 -6.84
CA GLY A 137 10.29 3.98 -5.96
C GLY A 137 11.19 5.18 -6.25
N TYR A 138 10.62 6.28 -6.73
CA TYR A 138 11.34 7.55 -6.89
C TYR A 138 11.68 8.15 -5.52
N GLU A 139 12.86 8.76 -5.41
CA GLU A 139 13.31 9.46 -4.19
C GLU A 139 12.47 10.72 -3.90
N HIS A 140 12.03 11.41 -4.96
CA HIS A 140 11.19 12.60 -4.87
C HIS A 140 9.94 12.42 -5.72
N PRO A 141 8.88 11.74 -5.23
CA PRO A 141 7.71 11.28 -5.97
C PRO A 141 6.76 12.45 -6.28
N PHE A 142 7.30 13.46 -6.94
CA PHE A 142 6.58 14.61 -7.44
C PHE A 142 6.24 14.40 -8.90
N PHE A 143 5.01 14.74 -9.24
CA PHE A 143 4.46 14.51 -10.57
C PHE A 143 3.77 15.75 -11.12
N LEU A 144 3.80 15.90 -12.45
CA LEU A 144 3.12 16.96 -13.17
C LEU A 144 2.43 16.38 -14.40
N THR A 145 1.30 16.99 -14.79
CA THR A 145 0.73 16.74 -16.13
C THR A 145 1.55 17.46 -17.19
N PHE A 146 1.41 17.05 -18.45
CA PHE A 146 2.06 17.73 -19.58
C PHE A 146 1.77 19.24 -19.61
N ASN A 147 0.52 19.62 -19.37
CA ASN A 147 0.10 21.03 -19.38
C ASN A 147 0.71 21.80 -18.21
N GLN A 148 0.78 21.21 -17.01
CA GLN A 148 1.42 21.85 -15.86
C GLN A 148 2.94 22.01 -16.05
N ALA A 149 3.60 21.03 -16.67
CA ALA A 149 5.02 21.14 -17.02
C ALA A 149 5.26 22.31 -17.98
N LYS A 150 4.41 22.45 -19.01
CA LYS A 150 4.47 23.56 -19.96
C LYS A 150 4.18 24.92 -19.32
N GLU A 151 3.21 24.99 -18.42
CA GLU A 151 2.86 26.20 -17.66
C GLU A 151 4.04 26.70 -16.82
N LEU A 152 4.80 25.77 -16.23
CA LEU A 152 6.02 26.07 -15.48
C LEU A 152 7.25 26.36 -16.36
N GLY A 153 7.08 26.47 -17.68
CA GLY A 153 8.19 26.71 -18.63
C GLY A 153 9.03 25.49 -18.96
N GLY A 154 8.62 24.30 -18.49
CA GLY A 154 9.31 23.05 -18.74
C GLY A 154 8.85 22.30 -19.99
N MET A 155 9.65 21.31 -20.37
CA MET A 155 9.36 20.40 -21.47
C MET A 155 9.53 18.94 -21.03
N VAL A 156 8.52 18.12 -21.28
CA VAL A 156 8.62 16.68 -21.05
C VAL A 156 9.60 16.07 -22.04
N ARG A 157 10.55 15.27 -21.56
CA ARG A 157 11.55 14.61 -22.40
C ARG A 157 10.91 13.76 -23.49
N LYS A 158 11.53 13.75 -24.67
CA LYS A 158 11.08 12.92 -25.78
C LYS A 158 11.10 11.45 -25.35
N ARG A 159 9.97 10.74 -25.58
CA ARG A 159 9.75 9.34 -25.19
C ARG A 159 9.63 9.07 -23.68
N ALA A 160 9.50 10.10 -22.84
CA ALA A 160 9.16 9.89 -21.44
C ALA A 160 7.85 9.10 -21.29
N LYS A 161 7.83 8.13 -20.37
CA LYS A 161 6.66 7.30 -20.12
C LYS A 161 5.81 7.96 -19.03
N SER A 162 4.61 8.38 -19.40
CA SER A 162 3.63 8.86 -18.41
C SER A 162 2.96 7.72 -17.66
N ILE A 163 2.52 8.01 -16.44
CA ILE A 163 1.75 7.11 -15.58
C ILE A 163 0.28 7.59 -15.56
N PRO A 164 -0.71 6.69 -15.73
CA PRO A 164 -2.11 7.05 -15.62
C PRO A 164 -2.53 7.22 -14.15
N VAL A 165 -3.28 8.28 -13.85
CA VAL A 165 -3.90 8.53 -12.54
C VAL A 165 -5.37 8.87 -12.72
N ILE A 166 -6.21 8.54 -11.74
CA ILE A 166 -7.66 8.75 -11.82
C ILE A 166 -8.19 9.83 -10.89
N PHE A 167 -9.27 10.50 -11.30
CA PHE A 167 -9.99 11.48 -10.52
C PHE A 167 -11.50 11.35 -10.77
N TYR A 168 -12.31 11.53 -9.73
CA TYR A 168 -13.75 11.66 -9.86
C TYR A 168 -14.11 13.12 -10.07
N LYS A 169 -14.70 13.43 -11.22
CA LYS A 169 -15.31 14.74 -11.50
C LYS A 169 -16.81 14.63 -11.27
N LEU A 170 -17.36 15.43 -10.38
CA LEU A 170 -18.82 15.54 -10.23
C LEU A 170 -19.38 16.33 -11.40
N LEU A 171 -20.29 15.73 -12.15
CA LEU A 171 -21.07 16.40 -13.18
C LEU A 171 -22.41 16.83 -12.58
N GLU A 172 -22.74 18.10 -12.76
CA GLU A 172 -24.05 18.64 -12.40
C GLU A 172 -25.00 18.38 -13.57
N LYS A 173 -26.10 17.69 -13.31
CA LYS A 173 -27.15 17.46 -14.30
C LYS A 173 -28.37 18.30 -13.94
N THR A 174 -28.58 19.38 -14.68
CA THR A 174 -29.83 20.15 -14.59
C THR A 174 -30.88 19.45 -15.46
N ALA A 175 -31.75 18.65 -14.85
CA ALA A 175 -32.92 18.12 -15.56
C ALA A 175 -34.00 19.22 -15.65
N PRO A 176 -34.74 19.36 -16.78
CA PRO A 176 -35.69 20.45 -16.97
C PRO A 176 -36.83 20.54 -15.92
N ASN A 177 -37.07 19.48 -15.13
CA ASN A 177 -38.13 19.39 -14.12
C ASN A 177 -37.67 18.84 -12.75
N ALA A 178 -36.36 18.75 -12.47
CA ALA A 178 -35.89 18.25 -11.18
C ALA A 178 -35.82 19.39 -10.15
N LYS A 179 -36.41 19.18 -8.97
CA LYS A 179 -36.36 20.12 -7.83
C LYS A 179 -34.99 20.14 -7.12
N GLU A 180 -34.09 19.23 -7.45
CA GLU A 180 -32.75 19.12 -6.86
C GLU A 180 -31.70 18.81 -7.94
N GLU A 181 -30.51 19.39 -7.77
CA GLU A 181 -29.35 19.18 -8.63
C GLU A 181 -28.77 17.77 -8.39
N GLU A 182 -28.89 16.88 -9.37
CA GLU A 182 -28.28 15.55 -9.28
C GLU A 182 -26.79 15.63 -9.67
N LYS A 183 -25.90 15.25 -8.75
CA LYS A 183 -24.45 15.19 -8.98
C LYS A 183 -24.03 13.76 -9.34
N ILE A 184 -23.59 13.56 -10.58
CA ILE A 184 -23.17 12.24 -11.08
C ILE A 184 -21.63 12.18 -11.09
N PRO A 185 -20.98 11.25 -10.36
CA PRO A 185 -19.53 11.11 -10.39
C PRO A 185 -19.07 10.48 -11.70
N LEU A 186 -18.26 11.21 -12.46
CA LEU A 186 -17.57 10.72 -13.66
C LEU A 186 -16.11 10.39 -13.31
N LEU A 187 -15.73 9.13 -13.50
CA LEU A 187 -14.33 8.72 -13.41
C LEU A 187 -13.57 9.20 -14.66
N GLN A 188 -12.54 10.02 -14.45
CA GLN A 188 -11.62 10.48 -15.47
C GLN A 188 -10.21 10.02 -15.15
N TYR A 189 -9.34 9.99 -16.16
CA TYR A 189 -7.91 9.76 -15.97
C TYR A 189 -7.09 10.89 -16.58
N TYR A 190 -5.91 11.09 -16.00
CA TYR A 190 -4.89 12.00 -16.48
C TYR A 190 -3.58 11.25 -16.61
N ARG A 191 -2.69 11.78 -17.44
CA ARG A 191 -1.33 11.26 -17.61
C ARG A 191 -0.37 12.20 -16.91
N VAL A 192 0.39 11.66 -15.96
CA VAL A 192 1.38 12.40 -15.19
C VAL A 192 2.77 11.90 -15.49
N PHE A 193 3.74 12.78 -15.36
CA PHE A 193 5.16 12.53 -15.57
C PHE A 193 5.88 12.84 -14.27
N HIS A 194 6.86 12.01 -13.93
CA HIS A 194 7.73 12.30 -12.80
C HIS A 194 8.58 13.55 -13.10
N ILE A 195 8.91 14.34 -12.09
CA ILE A 195 9.72 15.57 -12.27
C ILE A 195 11.06 15.31 -12.96
N SER A 196 11.67 14.13 -12.79
CA SER A 196 12.92 13.77 -13.48
C SER A 196 12.76 13.66 -14.99
N ASP A 197 11.55 13.48 -15.51
CA ASP A 197 11.27 13.40 -16.94
C ASP A 197 10.93 14.76 -17.57
N ILE A 198 11.10 15.85 -16.80
CA ILE A 198 10.79 17.22 -17.23
C ILE A 198 12.08 18.03 -17.20
N GLU A 199 12.38 18.67 -18.32
CA GLU A 199 13.53 19.56 -18.50
C GLU A 199 13.08 21.03 -18.45
N GLY A 200 14.01 21.95 -18.19
CA GLY A 200 13.75 23.39 -18.22
C GLY A 200 13.07 23.97 -16.96
N ILE A 201 12.93 23.18 -15.89
CA ILE A 201 12.43 23.64 -14.59
C ILE A 201 13.49 23.40 -13.52
N ASP A 202 13.82 24.43 -12.76
CA ASP A 202 14.60 24.31 -11.53
C ASP A 202 13.67 23.92 -10.37
N PHE A 203 13.58 22.62 -10.11
CA PHE A 203 12.69 22.08 -9.08
C PHE A 203 13.25 22.36 -7.69
N LYS A 204 12.49 23.14 -6.90
CA LYS A 204 12.72 23.31 -5.46
C LYS A 204 12.15 22.09 -4.73
N LEU A 205 13.01 21.10 -4.53
CA LEU A 205 12.65 19.88 -3.81
C LEU A 205 12.80 20.14 -2.31
N PRO A 206 11.84 19.69 -1.48
CA PRO A 206 12.08 19.63 -0.05
C PRO A 206 13.34 18.79 0.18
N GLY A 207 14.23 19.26 1.05
CA GLY A 207 15.33 18.42 1.51
C GLY A 207 14.77 17.11 2.06
N ARG A 208 15.50 16.00 1.91
CA ARG A 208 15.08 14.72 2.47
C ARG A 208 14.85 14.92 3.96
N ILE A 209 13.59 14.93 4.39
CA ILE A 209 13.23 14.95 5.81
C ILE A 209 13.45 13.52 6.30
N VAL A 210 14.72 13.11 6.43
CA VAL A 210 15.06 12.16 7.49
C VAL A 210 15.13 13.05 8.71
N ASN A 211 13.98 13.37 9.31
CA ASN A 211 14.02 14.04 10.59
C ASN A 211 14.58 13.02 11.57
N PRO A 212 15.84 13.15 12.01
CA PRO A 212 16.45 12.17 12.91
C PRO A 212 15.77 12.18 14.29
N ASP A 213 14.91 13.19 14.54
CA ASP A 213 14.14 13.41 15.75
C ASP A 213 12.66 12.94 15.61
N ILE A 214 12.25 12.35 14.47
CA ILE A 214 10.96 11.62 14.45
C ILE A 214 11.13 10.38 15.31
N ASP A 215 10.58 10.48 16.51
CA ASP A 215 10.34 9.33 17.35
C ASP A 215 9.14 8.58 16.77
N LEU A 216 9.41 7.61 15.90
CA LEU A 216 8.42 6.76 15.23
C LEU A 216 7.38 6.21 16.22
N VAL A 217 7.84 5.77 17.39
CA VAL A 217 6.98 5.27 18.47
C VAL A 217 6.00 6.36 18.88
N LYS A 218 6.49 7.57 19.13
CA LYS A 218 5.66 8.71 19.53
C LYS A 218 4.62 9.07 18.46
N GLU A 219 5.00 9.07 17.19
CA GLU A 219 4.07 9.34 16.07
C GLU A 219 2.98 8.26 15.97
N CYS A 220 3.36 6.98 16.04
CA CYS A 220 2.41 5.88 16.02
C CYS A 220 1.43 5.95 17.20
N GLU A 221 1.94 6.14 18.43
CA GLU A 221 1.11 6.26 19.63
C GLU A 221 0.21 7.51 19.58
N ALA A 222 0.67 8.62 18.99
CA ALA A 222 -0.15 9.82 18.83
C ALA A 222 -1.34 9.58 17.87
N ILE A 223 -1.12 8.87 16.76
CA ILE A 223 -2.20 8.46 15.86
C ILE A 223 -3.18 7.53 16.58
N ILE A 224 -2.68 6.50 17.25
CA ILE A 224 -3.52 5.49 17.91
C ILE A 224 -4.36 6.13 19.03
N SER A 225 -3.74 6.96 19.87
CA SER A 225 -4.42 7.62 21.01
C SER A 225 -5.47 8.66 20.59
N THR A 226 -5.44 9.12 19.34
CA THR A 226 -6.42 10.08 18.81
C THR A 226 -7.50 9.44 17.94
N MET A 227 -7.43 8.13 17.70
CA MET A 227 -8.44 7.38 16.96
C MET A 227 -9.81 7.49 17.66
N PRO A 228 -10.86 7.93 16.96
CA PRO A 228 -12.20 8.03 17.54
C PRO A 228 -12.79 6.62 17.70
N ASN A 229 -13.52 6.38 18.80
CA ASN A 229 -14.13 5.08 19.11
C ASN A 229 -13.16 3.89 18.90
N ALA A 230 -11.92 4.04 19.38
CA ALA A 230 -10.87 3.04 19.25
C ALA A 230 -11.31 1.71 19.89
N PRO A 231 -10.97 0.56 19.28
CA PRO A 231 -11.21 -0.75 19.89
C PRO A 231 -10.36 -0.89 21.16
N SER A 232 -10.73 -1.83 22.04
CA SER A 232 -9.84 -2.22 23.15
C SER A 232 -8.60 -2.91 22.58
N ILE A 233 -7.41 -2.53 23.04
CA ILE A 233 -6.15 -3.20 22.68
C ILE A 233 -5.70 -4.05 23.86
N VAL A 234 -5.60 -5.36 23.67
CA VAL A 234 -5.21 -6.33 24.71
C VAL A 234 -3.97 -7.12 24.31
N PHE A 235 -3.14 -7.48 25.29
CA PHE A 235 -1.86 -8.17 25.08
C PHE A 235 -1.94 -9.64 25.53
N GLU A 236 -2.80 -10.41 24.87
CA GLU A 236 -3.07 -11.81 25.22
C GLU A 236 -3.04 -12.73 23.99
N GLY A 237 -2.96 -14.04 24.20
CA GLY A 237 -2.99 -15.03 23.13
C GLY A 237 -1.67 -15.24 22.37
N SER A 238 -1.76 -15.96 21.25
CA SER A 238 -0.60 -16.42 20.47
C SER A 238 -0.33 -15.59 19.22
N GLN A 239 -1.33 -14.88 18.69
CA GLN A 239 -1.25 -14.16 17.42
C GLN A 239 -2.09 -12.87 17.42
N PRO A 240 -1.59 -11.81 16.73
CA PRO A 240 -2.36 -10.59 16.48
C PRO A 240 -3.63 -10.86 15.68
N CYS A 241 -4.73 -10.20 16.06
CA CYS A 241 -5.97 -10.19 15.28
C CYS A 241 -6.96 -9.14 15.81
N TYR A 242 -7.82 -8.62 14.94
CA TYR A 242 -9.07 -7.98 15.33
C TYR A 242 -10.19 -9.01 15.55
N ILE A 243 -10.93 -8.87 16.64
CA ILE A 243 -12.06 -9.74 17.00
C ILE A 243 -13.36 -8.92 16.89
N PRO A 244 -14.13 -9.06 15.79
CA PRO A 244 -15.29 -8.19 15.53
C PRO A 244 -16.38 -8.27 16.59
N GLY A 245 -16.64 -9.47 17.12
CA GLY A 245 -17.70 -9.67 18.13
C GLY A 245 -17.41 -9.02 19.49
N LEU A 246 -16.13 -8.80 19.81
CA LEU A 246 -15.70 -8.18 21.08
C LEU A 246 -15.23 -6.73 20.89
N ASP A 247 -15.23 -6.24 19.66
CA ASP A 247 -14.59 -4.98 19.30
C ASP A 247 -13.18 -4.78 19.91
N THR A 248 -12.34 -5.81 19.79
CA THR A 248 -11.04 -5.88 20.47
C THR A 248 -9.93 -6.21 19.47
N VAL A 249 -8.86 -5.44 19.51
CA VAL A 249 -7.59 -5.76 18.86
C VAL A 249 -6.73 -6.51 19.86
N ARG A 250 -6.33 -7.73 19.51
CA ARG A 250 -5.39 -8.53 20.27
C ARG A 250 -4.01 -8.38 19.66
N MET A 251 -3.03 -8.08 20.49
CA MET A 251 -1.61 -8.02 20.13
C MET A 251 -0.82 -8.98 21.01
N VAL A 252 0.37 -9.36 20.56
CA VAL A 252 1.38 -9.99 21.41
C VAL A 252 2.38 -8.94 21.88
N GLY A 253 3.12 -9.22 22.95
CA GLY A 253 4.18 -8.32 23.43
C GLY A 253 5.21 -8.00 22.33
N ILE A 254 5.68 -6.75 22.32
CA ILE A 254 6.58 -6.21 21.29
C ILE A 254 7.87 -7.04 21.16
N GLU A 255 8.31 -7.70 22.25
CA GLU A 255 9.47 -8.60 22.28
C GLU A 255 9.34 -9.81 21.36
N LYS A 256 8.13 -10.13 20.88
CA LYS A 256 7.89 -11.21 19.94
C LYS A 256 8.03 -10.77 18.48
N PHE A 257 8.16 -9.49 18.19
CA PHE A 257 8.37 -8.96 16.85
C PHE A 257 9.87 -8.78 16.56
N THR A 258 10.24 -8.80 15.28
CA THR A 258 11.64 -8.60 14.86
C THR A 258 12.08 -7.15 14.96
N SER A 259 11.12 -6.22 14.91
CA SER A 259 11.34 -4.78 14.98
C SER A 259 10.10 -4.04 15.50
N THR A 260 10.31 -2.80 15.94
CA THR A 260 9.24 -1.85 16.29
C THR A 260 8.35 -1.54 15.08
N ASP A 261 8.95 -1.46 13.89
CA ASP A 261 8.26 -1.24 12.62
C ASP A 261 7.26 -2.37 12.32
N GLU A 262 7.69 -3.63 12.46
CA GLU A 262 6.82 -4.80 12.28
C GLU A 262 5.65 -4.81 13.30
N TYR A 263 5.93 -4.42 14.55
CA TYR A 263 4.92 -4.31 15.60
C TYR A 263 3.83 -3.29 15.23
N TYR A 264 4.22 -2.06 14.87
CA TYR A 264 3.24 -1.01 14.54
C TYR A 264 2.56 -1.25 13.20
N GLN A 265 3.25 -1.81 12.22
CA GLN A 265 2.62 -2.22 10.97
C GLN A 265 1.52 -3.26 11.22
N THR A 266 1.80 -4.23 12.09
CA THR A 266 0.81 -5.25 12.48
C THR A 266 -0.34 -4.63 13.26
N LEU A 267 -0.06 -3.75 14.22
CA LEU A 267 -1.11 -3.05 14.97
C LEU A 267 -1.98 -2.20 14.04
N PHE A 268 -1.39 -1.47 13.09
CA PHE A 268 -2.14 -0.71 12.10
C PHE A 268 -3.00 -1.61 11.20
N HIS A 269 -2.53 -2.78 10.81
CA HIS A 269 -3.32 -3.77 10.07
C HIS A 269 -4.59 -4.14 10.85
N GLU A 270 -4.44 -4.51 12.13
CA GLU A 270 -5.58 -4.88 12.97
C GLU A 270 -6.51 -3.69 13.28
N LEU A 271 -5.98 -2.48 13.43
CA LEU A 271 -6.79 -1.26 13.59
C LEU A 271 -7.57 -0.94 12.33
N VAL A 272 -7.02 -1.19 11.13
CA VAL A 272 -7.76 -1.02 9.88
C VAL A 272 -8.92 -2.02 9.83
N HIS A 273 -8.72 -3.29 10.19
CA HIS A 273 -9.83 -4.24 10.35
C HIS A 273 -10.85 -3.72 11.37
N ALA A 274 -10.40 -3.18 12.49
CA ALA A 274 -11.30 -2.61 13.49
C ALA A 274 -12.22 -1.56 12.87
N THR A 275 -11.74 -0.67 11.99
CA THR A 275 -12.62 0.33 11.36
C THR A 275 -13.84 -0.25 10.61
N ALA A 276 -13.86 -1.54 10.26
CA ALA A 276 -15.03 -2.19 9.68
C ALA A 276 -16.22 -2.34 10.64
N HIS A 277 -16.03 -2.21 11.95
CA HIS A 277 -17.11 -2.35 12.94
C HIS A 277 -18.28 -1.40 12.68
N LYS A 278 -19.48 -1.82 13.09
CA LYS A 278 -20.75 -1.10 12.89
C LYS A 278 -20.79 0.31 13.48
N SER A 279 -20.01 0.59 14.52
CA SER A 279 -19.89 1.93 15.13
C SER A 279 -18.88 2.85 14.42
N ARG A 280 -18.23 2.35 13.36
CA ARG A 280 -17.17 3.04 12.61
C ARG A 280 -17.54 3.11 11.13
N LEU A 281 -16.82 2.44 10.23
CA LEU A 281 -17.06 2.46 8.79
C LEU A 281 -18.01 1.36 8.30
N ASN A 282 -18.46 0.47 9.19
CA ASN A 282 -19.48 -0.54 8.94
C ASN A 282 -19.25 -1.32 7.62
N ARG A 283 -18.02 -1.82 7.43
CA ARG A 283 -17.69 -2.71 6.31
C ARG A 283 -18.09 -4.13 6.67
N ASP A 284 -18.49 -4.89 5.66
CA ASP A 284 -18.93 -6.27 5.83
C ASP A 284 -17.75 -7.21 6.09
N LEU A 285 -17.73 -7.82 7.29
CA LEU A 285 -16.75 -8.82 7.72
C LEU A 285 -17.33 -10.24 7.77
N THR A 286 -18.52 -10.49 7.21
CA THR A 286 -19.20 -11.80 7.29
C THR A 286 -18.57 -12.87 6.39
N GLY A 287 -17.64 -12.48 5.50
CA GLY A 287 -16.89 -13.39 4.65
C GLY A 287 -16.00 -14.33 5.47
N GLY A 288 -16.19 -15.63 5.30
CA GLY A 288 -15.32 -16.64 5.92
C GLY A 288 -13.89 -16.61 5.35
N PHE A 289 -12.95 -17.12 6.14
CA PHE A 289 -11.57 -17.36 5.68
C PHE A 289 -11.57 -18.13 4.36
N GLY A 290 -10.72 -17.73 3.40
CA GLY A 290 -10.72 -18.35 2.06
C GLY A 290 -11.64 -17.67 1.04
N SER A 291 -12.56 -16.79 1.48
CA SER A 291 -13.53 -16.16 0.57
C SER A 291 -12.97 -14.93 -0.16
N ASN A 292 -13.63 -14.54 -1.26
CA ASN A 292 -13.30 -13.32 -1.99
C ASN A 292 -13.53 -12.06 -1.15
N SER A 293 -14.61 -11.99 -0.37
CA SER A 293 -14.88 -10.86 0.52
C SER A 293 -13.84 -10.75 1.63
N TYR A 294 -13.41 -11.88 2.21
CA TYR A 294 -12.31 -11.93 3.16
C TYR A 294 -11.00 -11.43 2.54
N SER A 295 -10.65 -11.89 1.34
CA SER A 295 -9.43 -11.46 0.63
C SER A 295 -9.42 -9.96 0.31
N ILE A 296 -10.58 -9.38 -0.01
CA ILE A 296 -10.72 -7.94 -0.23
C ILE A 296 -10.50 -7.16 1.08
N GLU A 297 -11.00 -7.66 2.21
CA GLU A 297 -10.80 -7.00 3.50
C GLU A 297 -9.34 -7.07 3.96
N GLU A 298 -8.65 -8.19 3.76
CA GLU A 298 -7.20 -8.28 4.00
C GLU A 298 -6.42 -7.28 3.13
N LEU A 299 -6.80 -7.11 1.86
CA LEU A 299 -6.19 -6.09 0.99
C LEU A 299 -6.42 -4.67 1.51
N ILE A 300 -7.63 -4.39 2.02
CA ILE A 300 -7.96 -3.10 2.63
C ILE A 300 -7.07 -2.87 3.86
N ALA A 301 -6.89 -3.88 4.69
CA ALA A 301 -6.04 -3.83 5.87
C ALA A 301 -4.56 -3.62 5.52
N GLU A 302 -4.02 -4.38 4.57
CA GLU A 302 -2.63 -4.22 4.11
C GLU A 302 -2.38 -2.82 3.50
N MET A 303 -3.29 -2.35 2.63
CA MET A 303 -3.21 -1.00 2.05
C MET A 303 -3.30 0.08 3.13
N GLY A 304 -4.22 -0.06 4.08
CA GLY A 304 -4.40 0.90 5.16
C GLY A 304 -3.20 0.97 6.08
N ALA A 305 -2.66 -0.19 6.49
CA ALA A 305 -1.45 -0.27 7.30
C ALA A 305 -0.24 0.35 6.60
N SER A 306 -0.09 0.11 5.30
CA SER A 306 0.95 0.72 4.47
C SER A 306 0.83 2.25 4.42
N TYR A 307 -0.38 2.77 4.29
CA TYR A 307 -0.60 4.21 4.28
C TYR A 307 -0.31 4.84 5.65
N LEU A 308 -0.73 4.22 6.76
CA LEU A 308 -0.39 4.66 8.13
C LEU A 308 1.12 4.60 8.40
N SER A 309 1.79 3.57 7.87
CA SER A 309 3.25 3.44 7.91
C SER A 309 3.93 4.61 7.19
N ALA A 310 3.39 5.02 6.03
CA ALA A 310 3.87 6.19 5.30
C ALA A 310 3.76 7.49 6.11
N LEU A 311 2.66 7.65 6.86
CA LEU A 311 2.41 8.84 7.69
C LEU A 311 3.34 8.91 8.90
N THR A 312 3.75 7.76 9.44
CA THR A 312 4.56 7.66 10.67
C THR A 312 6.05 7.49 10.42
N GLY A 313 6.46 7.35 9.15
CA GLY A 313 7.85 7.15 8.78
C GLY A 313 8.36 5.72 8.99
N ILE A 314 7.47 4.75 9.21
CA ILE A 314 7.84 3.33 9.25
C ILE A 314 8.44 2.92 7.90
N GLU A 315 9.65 2.38 7.93
CA GLU A 315 10.35 1.91 6.73
C GLU A 315 10.19 0.39 6.63
N THR A 316 9.32 -0.07 5.73
CA THR A 316 9.26 -1.50 5.40
C THR A 316 10.44 -1.85 4.51
N ASP A 317 11.19 -2.92 4.77
CA ASP A 317 12.21 -3.38 3.82
C ASP A 317 11.51 -3.96 2.57
N THR A 318 11.77 -3.38 1.39
CA THR A 318 11.18 -3.83 0.10
C THR A 318 11.87 -5.05 -0.49
N LEU A 319 13.03 -5.42 0.05
CA LEU A 319 13.75 -6.59 -0.40
C LEU A 319 13.15 -7.81 0.29
N LEU A 320 12.17 -8.41 -0.38
CA LEU A 320 11.81 -9.78 -0.08
C LEU A 320 13.08 -10.61 -0.21
N ASP A 321 13.53 -11.19 0.91
CA ASP A 321 14.54 -12.25 0.90
C ASP A 321 14.14 -13.34 -0.12
N ASN A 322 15.11 -14.07 -0.66
CA ASN A 322 14.85 -15.08 -1.69
C ASN A 322 13.79 -16.14 -1.30
N ALA A 323 13.64 -16.44 0.00
CA ALA A 323 12.58 -17.31 0.51
C ALA A 323 11.19 -16.62 0.60
N LEU A 324 11.17 -15.29 0.74
CA LEU A 324 9.95 -14.49 0.62
C LEU A 324 9.55 -14.33 -0.85
N LEU A 325 10.51 -14.30 -1.79
CA LEU A 325 10.24 -14.22 -3.23
C LEU A 325 9.47 -15.43 -3.76
N ASP A 326 9.76 -16.64 -3.30
CA ASP A 326 9.01 -17.85 -3.70
C ASP A 326 7.57 -17.82 -3.17
N ASN A 327 7.36 -17.41 -1.91
CA ASN A 327 6.03 -17.19 -1.34
C ASN A 327 5.29 -16.03 -2.03
N ALA A 328 6.03 -15.00 -2.43
CA ALA A 328 5.49 -13.86 -3.15
C ALA A 328 5.12 -14.19 -4.59
N ALA A 329 5.76 -15.16 -5.22
CA ALA A 329 5.39 -15.61 -6.57
C ALA A 329 3.97 -16.20 -6.58
N GLY A 330 3.65 -17.11 -5.63
CA GLY A 330 2.30 -17.65 -5.48
C GLY A 330 1.27 -16.56 -5.11
N TYR A 331 1.64 -15.67 -4.20
CA TYR A 331 0.83 -14.52 -3.82
C TYR A 331 0.54 -13.58 -5.00
N ILE A 332 1.56 -13.22 -5.79
CA ILE A 332 1.44 -12.39 -7.00
C ILE A 332 0.56 -13.08 -8.03
N GLN A 333 0.72 -14.39 -8.27
CA GLN A 333 -0.13 -15.14 -9.20
C GLN A 333 -1.61 -15.14 -8.78
N GLY A 334 -1.88 -15.31 -7.48
CA GLY A 334 -3.22 -15.19 -6.91
C GLY A 334 -3.84 -13.81 -7.18
N TRP A 335 -3.07 -12.74 -6.94
CA TRP A 335 -3.49 -11.37 -7.25
C TRP A 335 -3.73 -11.15 -8.74
N LEU A 336 -2.81 -11.57 -9.60
CA LEU A 336 -2.97 -11.44 -11.05
C LEU A 336 -4.27 -12.10 -11.54
N LYS A 337 -4.63 -13.27 -10.99
CA LYS A 337 -5.89 -13.94 -11.28
C LYS A 337 -7.11 -13.15 -10.78
N ALA A 338 -7.09 -12.68 -9.54
CA ALA A 338 -8.18 -11.89 -8.96
C ALA A 338 -8.42 -10.58 -9.73
N LEU A 339 -7.34 -9.85 -10.06
CA LEU A 339 -7.39 -8.57 -10.76
C LEU A 339 -7.86 -8.68 -12.21
N LYS A 340 -7.52 -9.79 -12.89
CA LYS A 340 -8.05 -10.08 -14.22
C LYS A 340 -9.56 -10.31 -14.22
N ASN A 341 -10.11 -10.81 -13.11
CA ASN A 341 -11.54 -11.09 -12.96
C ASN A 341 -12.33 -9.87 -12.46
N ASP A 342 -11.72 -8.96 -11.69
CA ASP A 342 -12.36 -7.72 -11.21
C ASP A 342 -11.43 -6.50 -11.29
N ARG A 343 -11.57 -5.74 -12.38
CA ARG A 343 -10.86 -4.48 -12.62
C ARG A 343 -11.22 -3.33 -11.68
N LYS A 344 -12.27 -3.46 -10.86
CA LYS A 344 -12.69 -2.43 -9.89
C LYS A 344 -12.16 -2.72 -8.49
N MET A 345 -11.78 -3.96 -8.22
CA MET A 345 -11.36 -4.45 -6.91
C MET A 345 -10.32 -3.54 -6.24
N LEU A 346 -9.21 -3.24 -6.93
CA LEU A 346 -8.14 -2.41 -6.38
C LEU A 346 -8.57 -0.98 -6.06
N ILE A 347 -9.34 -0.37 -6.95
CA ILE A 347 -9.79 1.00 -6.79
C ILE A 347 -10.75 1.10 -5.61
N SER A 348 -11.64 0.10 -5.48
CA SER A 348 -12.56 -0.01 -4.33
C SER A 348 -11.81 -0.26 -3.02
N ALA A 349 -10.89 -1.23 -3.00
CA ALA A 349 -10.09 -1.56 -1.83
C ALA A 349 -9.24 -0.36 -1.37
N ALA A 350 -8.51 0.28 -2.29
CA ALA A 350 -7.72 1.46 -1.97
C ALA A 350 -8.57 2.64 -1.47
N SER A 351 -9.78 2.82 -1.99
CA SER A 351 -10.71 3.84 -1.48
C SER A 351 -11.20 3.52 -0.06
N LYS A 352 -11.48 2.24 0.25
CA LYS A 352 -11.88 1.81 1.60
C LYS A 352 -10.71 1.90 2.58
N ALA A 353 -9.50 1.55 2.15
CA ALA A 353 -8.27 1.70 2.92
C ALA A 353 -8.00 3.17 3.27
N GLN A 354 -8.13 4.07 2.29
CA GLN A 354 -8.02 5.51 2.50
C GLN A 354 -9.01 6.01 3.56
N LYS A 355 -10.29 5.59 3.48
CA LYS A 355 -11.29 5.96 4.49
C LYS A 355 -10.95 5.42 5.88
N ALA A 356 -10.42 4.20 5.96
CA ALA A 356 -9.97 3.62 7.23
C ALA A 356 -8.79 4.41 7.81
N THR A 357 -7.81 4.79 6.98
CA THR A 357 -6.66 5.58 7.42
C THR A 357 -7.05 6.99 7.84
N GLU A 358 -7.99 7.62 7.13
CA GLU A 358 -8.56 8.91 7.50
C GLU A 358 -9.35 8.82 8.80
N TYR A 359 -10.07 7.73 9.04
CA TYR A 359 -10.76 7.49 10.31
C TYR A 359 -9.77 7.37 11.48
N ILE A 360 -8.67 6.66 11.28
CA ILE A 360 -7.65 6.41 12.32
C ILE A 360 -6.81 7.67 12.57
N ALA A 361 -6.24 8.27 11.53
CA ALA A 361 -5.25 9.34 11.63
C ALA A 361 -5.82 10.75 11.41
N GLY A 362 -7.05 10.91 10.91
CA GLY A 362 -7.66 12.21 10.64
C GLY A 362 -7.60 13.18 11.82
N PRO A 363 -8.02 12.77 13.03
CA PRO A 363 -7.96 13.65 14.21
C PRO A 363 -6.53 14.06 14.59
N TYR A 364 -5.53 13.21 14.33
CA TYR A 364 -4.12 13.56 14.51
C TYR A 364 -3.68 14.62 13.48
N MET A 365 -3.96 14.38 12.21
CA MET A 365 -3.56 15.26 11.10
C MET A 365 -4.21 16.66 11.20
N GLU A 366 -5.45 16.74 11.67
CA GLU A 366 -6.12 18.03 11.94
C GLU A 366 -5.41 18.82 13.04
N LYS A 367 -5.00 18.16 14.13
CA LYS A 367 -4.25 18.79 15.24
C LYS A 367 -2.88 19.29 14.80
N GLU A 368 -2.13 18.50 14.02
CA GLU A 368 -0.82 18.90 13.52
C GLU A 368 -0.92 20.06 12.52
N SER A 369 -1.94 20.06 11.67
CA SER A 369 -2.20 21.19 10.76
C SER A 369 -2.42 22.50 11.53
N TYR A 370 -3.11 22.45 12.69
CA TYR A 370 -3.32 23.63 13.54
C TYR A 370 -2.01 24.11 14.20
N ARG A 371 -1.15 23.20 14.66
CA ARG A 371 0.15 23.52 15.28
C ARG A 371 1.14 24.19 14.32
N GLN A 372 1.05 23.92 13.02
CA GLN A 372 1.94 24.53 12.02
C GLN A 372 1.50 25.95 11.59
N HIS A 373 0.28 26.36 11.93
CA HIS A 373 -0.30 27.67 11.57
C HIS A 373 -0.52 28.60 12.76
N THR A 374 -0.08 28.20 13.96
CA THR A 374 -0.05 29.00 15.20
C THR A 374 1.38 29.17 15.64
#